data_AF-A0A7Y4QZ34-F1
#
_entry.id   AF-A0A7Y4QZ34-F1
#
_cell.length_a   1.000
_cell.length_b   1.000
_cell.length_c   1.000
_cell.angle_alpha   90.00
_cell.angle_beta   90.00
_cell.angle_gamma   90.00
#
_symmetry.space_group_name_H-M   'P 1'
#
loop_
_entity.id
_entity.type
_entity.pdbx_description
1 polymer ?
#
loop_
_entity_poly.entity_id
_entity_poly.type
_entity_poly.pdbx_seq_one_letter_code
_entity_poly.pdbx_strand_id
1 'polypeptide(L)' 'MTERELIKLERTIRTKMEDIKSQRVSLKDSGIGAMMNALKKVDEALYEKILPEYKRW' A
#
# COMPACT_ATOMS: atom_id res chain seq x y z
N MET A 1 13.83 4.89 -9.85
CA MET A 1 12.52 5.44 -9.45
C MET A 1 12.71 6.89 -9.11
N THR A 2 11.88 7.78 -9.64
CA THR A 2 11.90 9.21 -9.33
C THR A 2 10.91 9.51 -8.20
N GLU A 3 11.13 10.57 -7.43
CA GLU A 3 10.29 11.00 -6.31
C GLU A 3 8.79 11.09 -6.68
N ARG A 4 8.48 11.49 -7.92
CA ARG A 4 7.13 11.50 -8.50
C ARG A 4 6.45 10.12 -8.52
N GLU A 5 7.19 9.07 -8.83
CA GLU A 5 6.66 7.70 -8.89
C GLU A 5 6.40 7.17 -7.48
N LEU A 6 7.23 7.57 -6.52
CA LEU A 6 7.09 7.25 -5.10
C LEU A 6 5.81 7.87 -4.51
N ILE A 7 5.56 9.14 -4.82
CA ILE A 7 4.33 9.84 -4.41
C ILE A 7 3.08 9.18 -5.03
N LYS A 8 3.15 8.76 -6.29
CA LYS A 8 2.05 8.01 -6.93
C LYS A 8 1.84 6.65 -6.29
N LEU A 9 2.92 5.94 -5.97
CA LEU A 9 2.85 4.63 -5.32
C LEU A 9 2.17 4.76 -3.94
N GLU A 10 2.59 5.73 -3.14
CA GLU A 10 2.01 5.98 -1.82
C GLU A 10 0.51 6.33 -1.92
N ARG A 11 0.13 7.24 -2.83
CA ARG A 11 -1.29 7.55 -3.06
C ARG A 11 -2.11 6.32 -3.42
N THR A 12 -1.58 5.49 -4.33
CA THR A 12 -2.27 4.28 -4.79
C THR A 12 -2.44 3.28 -3.66
N ILE A 13 -1.42 3.10 -2.82
CA ILE A 13 -1.47 2.22 -1.65
C ILE A 13 -2.54 2.71 -0.67
N ARG A 14 -2.57 4.02 -0.35
CA ARG A 14 -3.59 4.58 0.55
C ARG A 14 -5.01 4.39 0.01
N THR A 15 -5.25 4.69 -1.27
CA THR A 15 -6.56 4.48 -1.89
C THR A 15 -6.99 3.02 -1.81
N LYS A 16 -6.09 2.07 -2.09
CA LYS A 16 -6.40 0.64 -1.95
C LYS A 16 -6.68 0.25 -0.50
N MET A 17 -5.96 0.80 0.48
CA MET A 17 -6.27 0.55 1.89
C MET A 17 -7.65 1.08 2.26
N GLU A 18 -8.05 2.25 1.75
CA GLU A 18 -9.40 2.79 1.96
C GLU A 18 -10.49 1.93 1.30
N ASP A 19 -10.25 1.40 0.09
CA ASP A 19 -11.19 0.49 -0.56
C ASP A 19 -11.31 -0.84 0.20
N ILE A 20 -10.22 -1.38 0.75
CA ILE A 20 -10.24 -2.57 1.61
C ILE A 20 -11.00 -2.28 2.91
N LYS A 21 -10.69 -1.15 3.55
CA LYS A 21 -11.35 -0.69 4.78
C LYS A 21 -12.85 -0.47 4.59
N SER A 22 -13.25 0.01 3.41
CA SER A 22 -14.65 0.20 3.02
C SER A 22 -15.31 -1.09 2.49
N GLN A 23 -14.61 -2.23 2.56
CA GLN A 23 -15.05 -3.53 2.03
C GLN A 23 -15.45 -3.51 0.55
N ARG A 24 -14.95 -2.55 -0.22
CA ARG A 24 -15.20 -2.45 -1.67
C ARG A 24 -14.39 -3.48 -2.45
N VAL A 25 -13.19 -3.78 -1.97
CA VAL A 25 -12.29 -4.78 -2.55
C VAL A 25 -11.72 -5.65 -1.45
N SER A 26 -11.50 -6.93 -1.74
CA SER A 26 -10.81 -7.80 -0.79
C SER A 26 -9.30 -7.59 -0.87
N LEU A 27 -8.60 -7.93 0.21
CA LEU A 27 -7.14 -7.84 0.32
C LEU A 27 -6.43 -8.57 -0.83
N LYS A 28 -6.94 -9.74 -1.21
CA LYS A 28 -6.45 -10.53 -2.35
C LYS A 28 -6.73 -9.87 -3.70
N ASP A 29 -7.92 -9.32 -3.89
CA ASP A 29 -8.35 -8.72 -5.15
C ASP A 29 -7.72 -7.34 -5.40
N SER A 30 -7.39 -6.63 -4.31
CA SER A 30 -6.79 -5.31 -4.37
C SER A 30 -5.40 -5.29 -5.02
N GLY A 31 -4.66 -6.41 -5.06
CA GLY A 31 -3.27 -6.43 -5.54
C GLY A 31 -2.31 -5.56 -4.72
N ILE A 32 -2.72 -5.08 -3.54
CA ILE A 32 -1.94 -4.19 -2.69
C ILE A 32 -0.65 -4.88 -2.18
N GLY A 33 -0.62 -6.21 -2.11
CA GLY A 33 0.58 -6.97 -1.72
C GLY A 33 1.77 -6.78 -2.66
N ALA A 34 1.53 -6.57 -3.96
CA ALA A 34 2.59 -6.24 -4.92
C ALA A 34 3.12 -4.82 -4.69
N MET A 35 2.22 -3.88 -4.38
CA MET A 35 2.56 -2.49 -4.09
C MET A 35 3.28 -2.34 -2.75
N MET A 36 2.88 -3.11 -1.73
CA MET A 36 3.56 -3.20 -0.44
C MET A 36 4.99 -3.75 -0.59
N ASN A 37 5.20 -4.76 -1.45
CA ASN A 37 6.56 -5.23 -1.75
C ASN A 37 7.40 -4.19 -2.50
N ALA A 38 6.80 -3.45 -3.42
CA ALA A 38 7.47 -2.33 -4.08
C ALA A 38 7.81 -1.22 -3.08
N LEU A 39 6.87 -0.86 -2.20
CA LEU A 39 7.07 0.14 -1.16
C LEU A 39 8.18 -0.28 -0.21
N LYS A 40 8.20 -1.52 0.26
CA LYS A 40 9.26 -2.06 1.13
C LYS A 40 10.67 -1.87 0.54
N LYS A 41 10.81 -2.07 -0.78
CA LYS A 41 12.10 -1.92 -1.47
C LYS A 41 12.53 -0.46 -1.66
N VAL A 42 11.56 0.46 -1.65
CA VAL A 42 11.76 1.86 -2.00
C VAL A 42 11.87 2.72 -0.75
N ASP A 43 10.98 2.49 0.22
CA ASP A 43 10.92 3.17 1.50
C ASP A 43 10.46 2.18 2.58
N GLU A 44 11.46 1.57 3.25
CA GLU A 44 11.23 0.60 4.31
C GLU A 44 10.60 1.25 5.55
N ALA A 45 10.96 2.50 5.85
CA ALA A 45 10.42 3.23 7.00
C ALA A 45 8.92 3.51 6.85
N LEU A 46 8.47 3.86 5.64
CA LEU A 46 7.06 4.01 5.32
C LEU A 46 6.35 2.65 5.37
N TYR A 47 6.96 1.61 4.80
CA TYR A 47 6.40 0.26 4.83
C TYR A 47 6.15 -0.23 6.27
N GLU A 48 7.11 -0.08 7.18
CA GLU A 48 6.94 -0.51 8.57
C GLU A 48 5.82 0.23 9.31
N LYS A 49 5.59 1.51 8.97
CA LYS A 49 4.48 2.29 9.54
C LYS A 49 3.11 1.79 9.07
N ILE A 50 2.98 1.42 7.80
CA ILE A 50 1.69 1.06 7.21
C ILE A 50 1.42 -0.46 7.35
N LEU A 51 2.45 -1.28 7.53
CA LEU A 51 2.36 -2.74 7.75
C LEU A 51 1.36 -3.17 8.84
N PRO A 52 1.34 -2.59 10.06
CA PRO A 52 0.37 -2.98 11.08
C PRO A 52 -1.07 -2.65 10.68
N GLU A 53 -1.27 -1.56 9.94
CA GLU A 53 -2.59 -1.16 9.44
C GLU A 53 -3.05 -2.09 8.31
N TYR A 54 -2.12 -2.48 7.44
CA TYR A 54 -2.35 -3.47 6.38
C TYR A 54 -2.69 -4.86 6.93
N LYS A 55 -1.99 -5.32 7.97
CA LYS A 55 -2.21 -6.63 8.61
C LYS A 55 -3.52 -6.71 9.44
N ARG A 56 -4.22 -5.59 9.59
CA ARG A 56 -5.45 -5.51 10.40
C ARG A 56 -6.70 -5.99 9.67
N TRP A 57 -6.58 -6.24 8.36
CA TRP A 57 -7.62 -6.68 7.44
C TRP A 57 -7.31 -8.09 6.93
#